data_AF-A0A671MSH1-F1
#
_entry.id   AF-A0A671MSH1-F1
#
_cell.length_a   1.000
_cell.length_b   1.000
_cell.length_c   1.000
_cell.angle_alpha   90.00
_cell.angle_beta   90.00
_cell.angle_gamma   90.00
#
_symmetry.space_group_name_H-M   'P 1'
#
loop_
_entity.id
_entity.type
_entity.pdbx_description
1 polymer ?
#
loop_
_entity_poly.entity_id
_entity_poly.type
_entity_poly.pdbx_seq_one_letter_code
_entity_poly.pdbx_strand_id
1 'polypeptide(L)'
;MFCRTEHDIPIIILSDEDDDEGDFWMTHNDSSVLIVENERNEADVSKHIEELDEDLAITYTQTATVLPHARYDCTLAFCRAEQDVSGPLQDNGKHCDQCFCYICDKLASMCEFWTIPGICHCNAHKHSVYWKALRDKSLMGFLHELNFTFDPLDMDSDLRRAGPLLWKHIENSLQKFAGSLAMKYATFLLGFENPNHSMSCRCTCHRNINRTTQSQTIGCKGCYKHHFKLLEYDYTVVSQHVKMFLNEAKKENPKACVVMLLGAIKLFVTHTTPGNIHAANTVSETVSVLLWRFMTKVWTLLVGFDFSSSFIKQLESFYQKLPLPSNCTLPKSLSVLPWDDPLLSAVMKGQNITGERQGKGRKHKVLCEPLVVIQARVCKLQQQNKYRELARYLKVDGDYTGAVCHMLSPMPGAMCLASRLTPQQFRAYLRILTSGHAPAVTQEFDTGNGHMVIPDPLRSTEWSPIEGSNSFKMMEVLKFALRVLDCNSIVFADPETWVYLLSVVGSSFTTPDGIPVGAFYAEPDVTYQMGTRDAASAILEELTMTSRIQIPKTFESGYPDQARLLLATQALVLRIFHSQLRPILNVIISFRVKWTETEHSLVAYFLCMYFWENSVVLDLNTYPTNSLLATWNE
;
A
#
# COMPACT_ATOMS: atom_id res chain seq x y z
N MET A 1 -12.67 16.62 43.52
CA MET A 1 -14.14 16.62 43.49
C MET A 1 -14.55 16.66 42.04
N PHE A 2 -14.88 15.49 41.45
CA PHE A 2 -15.82 15.27 40.34
C PHE A 2 -15.90 13.75 40.12
N CYS A 3 -17.12 13.24 40.06
CA CYS A 3 -17.51 11.85 40.25
C CYS A 3 -17.20 10.95 39.04
N ARG A 4 -16.80 9.71 39.36
CA ARG A 4 -16.77 8.55 38.47
C ARG A 4 -18.18 7.97 38.34
N THR A 5 -18.54 7.50 37.15
CA THR A 5 -19.56 6.47 36.95
C THR A 5 -18.88 5.27 36.29
N GLU A 6 -18.34 4.39 37.12
CA GLU A 6 -17.88 3.06 36.72
C GLU A 6 -19.12 2.20 36.43
N HIS A 7 -19.20 1.64 35.22
CA HIS A 7 -20.13 0.56 34.91
C HIS A 7 -19.39 -0.75 35.19
N ASP A 8 -19.87 -1.52 36.18
CA ASP A 8 -19.36 -2.85 36.50
C ASP A 8 -19.62 -3.81 35.33
N ILE A 9 -18.53 -4.27 34.70
CA ILE A 9 -18.56 -5.35 33.72
C ILE A 9 -18.04 -6.61 34.44
N PRO A 10 -18.81 -7.71 34.51
CA PRO A 10 -18.35 -8.93 35.15
C PRO A 10 -17.23 -9.59 34.31
N ILE A 11 -16.06 -9.77 34.92
CA ILE A 11 -14.93 -10.50 34.34
C ILE A 11 -15.12 -11.97 34.69
N ILE A 12 -15.28 -12.82 33.66
CA ILE A 12 -15.30 -14.28 33.83
C ILE A 12 -13.87 -14.78 33.64
N ILE A 13 -13.28 -15.32 34.71
CA ILE A 13 -12.01 -16.06 34.67
C ILE A 13 -12.38 -17.54 34.57
N LEU A 14 -12.05 -18.18 33.44
CA LEU A 14 -12.10 -19.63 33.30
C LEU A 14 -10.69 -20.16 33.50
N SER A 15 -10.48 -20.89 34.59
CA SER A 15 -9.27 -21.69 34.80
C SER A 15 -9.42 -22.97 34.00
N ASP A 16 -8.48 -23.19 33.08
CA ASP A 16 -8.34 -24.41 32.27
C ASP A 16 -7.57 -25.43 33.12
N GLU A 17 -8.26 -26.46 33.63
CA GLU A 17 -7.63 -27.64 34.21
C GLU A 17 -8.33 -28.89 33.64
N ASP A 18 -7.78 -29.38 32.53
CA ASP A 18 -7.96 -30.75 32.07
C ASP A 18 -6.59 -31.23 31.57
N ASP A 19 -5.83 -31.93 32.44
CA ASP A 19 -4.94 -33.02 32.07
C ASP A 19 -4.57 -33.86 33.33
N ASP A 20 -4.97 -35.13 33.27
CA ASP A 20 -4.45 -36.36 33.88
C ASP A 20 -4.36 -36.58 35.41
N GLU A 21 -5.19 -37.53 35.87
CA GLU A 21 -4.92 -38.71 36.72
C GLU A 21 -3.92 -38.62 37.89
N GLY A 22 -4.42 -38.75 39.13
CA GLY A 22 -3.63 -39.26 40.27
C GLY A 22 -4.08 -38.81 41.67
N ASP A 23 -4.59 -39.76 42.46
CA ASP A 23 -4.90 -39.65 43.90
C ASP A 23 -3.80 -38.96 44.75
N PHE A 24 -4.17 -38.07 45.70
CA PHE A 24 -3.95 -38.22 47.17
C PHE A 24 -4.24 -36.92 47.97
N TRP A 25 -5.16 -37.07 48.94
CA TRP A 25 -5.39 -36.38 50.22
C TRP A 25 -4.69 -35.06 50.67
N MET A 26 -5.56 -34.18 51.22
CA MET A 26 -5.42 -33.29 52.39
C MET A 26 -5.11 -31.78 52.25
N THR A 27 -6.11 -31.02 52.71
CA THR A 27 -6.10 -29.87 53.64
C THR A 27 -6.05 -28.40 53.16
N HIS A 28 -7.17 -27.75 53.51
CA HIS A 28 -7.34 -26.40 54.08
C HIS A 28 -7.32 -25.15 53.18
N ASN A 29 -8.55 -24.70 52.88
CA ASN A 29 -9.14 -23.44 53.36
C ASN A 29 -8.54 -22.13 52.84
N ASP A 30 -9.23 -21.53 51.85
CA ASP A 30 -9.82 -20.19 52.00
C ASP A 30 -10.81 -19.91 50.86
N SER A 31 -12.07 -20.33 51.09
CA SER A 31 -13.23 -19.94 50.29
C SER A 31 -13.87 -18.72 50.95
N SER A 32 -13.71 -17.54 50.34
CA SER A 32 -14.51 -16.35 50.65
C SER A 32 -15.54 -16.13 49.53
N VAL A 33 -16.67 -16.84 49.63
CA VAL A 33 -17.85 -16.59 48.79
C VAL A 33 -18.70 -15.52 49.47
N LEU A 34 -18.84 -14.36 48.83
CA LEU A 34 -19.89 -13.39 49.15
C LEU A 34 -21.18 -13.82 48.45
N ILE A 35 -22.15 -14.33 49.21
CA ILE A 35 -23.52 -14.52 48.74
C ILE A 35 -24.22 -13.15 48.83
N VAL A 36 -24.48 -12.53 47.68
CA VAL A 36 -25.39 -11.38 47.58
C VAL A 36 -26.78 -11.93 47.31
N GLU A 37 -27.64 -11.90 48.32
CA GLU A 37 -29.07 -12.17 48.17
C GLU A 37 -29.70 -11.06 47.31
N ASN A 38 -30.21 -11.42 46.14
CA ASN A 38 -31.01 -10.53 45.31
C ASN A 38 -32.49 -10.84 45.60
N GLU A 39 -33.20 -9.89 46.20
CA GLU A 39 -34.64 -9.97 46.47
C GLU A 39 -35.40 -10.32 45.18
N ARG A 40 -36.15 -11.43 45.18
CA ARG A 40 -37.04 -11.80 44.08
C ARG A 40 -38.48 -11.59 44.49
N ASN A 41 -39.23 -10.92 43.61
CA ASN A 41 -40.67 -10.83 43.62
C ASN A 41 -41.30 -12.23 43.60
N GLU A 42 -42.25 -12.46 44.50
CA GLU A 42 -43.08 -13.66 44.56
C GLU A 42 -43.93 -13.79 43.29
N ALA A 43 -43.81 -14.92 42.60
CA ALA A 43 -44.79 -15.35 41.62
C ALA A 43 -45.01 -16.88 41.71
N ASP A 44 -46.23 -17.20 42.16
CA ASP A 44 -47.05 -18.40 42.05
C ASP A 44 -46.41 -19.71 41.52
N VAL A 45 -46.32 -20.72 42.40
CA VAL A 45 -45.87 -22.09 42.08
C VAL A 45 -47.06 -23.05 42.20
N SER A 46 -47.50 -23.60 41.07
CA SER A 46 -48.40 -24.77 41.03
C SER A 46 -47.64 -26.04 41.41
N LYS A 47 -48.10 -26.72 42.47
CA LYS A 47 -47.54 -28.00 42.94
C LYS A 47 -48.17 -29.17 42.18
N HIS A 48 -47.35 -29.91 41.43
CA HIS A 48 -47.65 -31.29 41.05
C HIS A 48 -46.72 -32.20 41.87
N ILE A 49 -47.29 -33.08 42.69
CA ILE A 49 -46.57 -34.01 43.56
C ILE A 49 -46.69 -35.40 42.94
N GLU A 50 -45.57 -35.98 42.50
CA GLU A 50 -45.46 -37.43 42.25
C GLU A 50 -44.94 -38.09 43.53
N GLU A 51 -45.55 -39.22 43.92
CA GLU A 51 -45.20 -40.00 45.11
C GLU A 51 -43.79 -40.61 44.99
N LEU A 52 -42.92 -40.29 45.96
CA LEU A 52 -41.62 -40.93 46.20
C LEU A 52 -41.53 -41.28 47.70
N ASP A 53 -40.77 -42.34 48.03
CA ASP A 53 -40.67 -43.05 49.32
C ASP A 53 -40.64 -42.18 50.59
N GLU A 54 -41.19 -42.73 51.68
CA GLU A 54 -41.53 -42.09 52.98
C GLU A 54 -40.39 -41.36 53.72
N ASP A 55 -39.13 -41.44 53.27
CA ASP A 55 -37.97 -40.82 53.92
C ASP A 55 -37.25 -39.73 53.09
N LEU A 56 -37.78 -39.33 51.91
CA LEU A 56 -37.21 -38.24 51.11
C LEU A 56 -38.26 -37.17 50.77
N ALA A 57 -38.22 -36.03 51.47
CA ALA A 57 -39.03 -34.86 51.13
C ALA A 57 -38.26 -33.91 50.20
N ILE A 58 -38.75 -33.69 48.98
CA ILE A 58 -38.27 -32.60 48.11
C ILE A 58 -38.77 -31.28 48.73
N THR A 59 -37.90 -30.60 49.48
CA THR A 59 -38.24 -29.35 50.18
C THR A 59 -38.20 -28.11 49.29
N TYR A 60 -37.52 -28.20 48.15
CA TYR A 60 -37.42 -27.14 47.16
C TYR A 60 -37.10 -27.73 45.78
N THR A 61 -37.89 -27.39 44.78
CA THR A 61 -37.63 -27.72 43.38
C THR A 61 -37.59 -26.42 42.59
N GLN A 62 -36.45 -26.12 41.99
CA GLN A 62 -36.33 -25.03 41.02
C GLN A 62 -35.95 -25.63 39.67
N THR A 63 -36.77 -25.38 38.66
CA THR A 63 -36.43 -25.69 37.28
C THR A 63 -35.21 -24.87 36.89
N ALA A 64 -34.12 -25.55 36.47
CA ALA A 64 -32.93 -24.88 35.99
C ALA A 64 -33.28 -23.94 34.83
N THR A 65 -32.69 -22.75 34.82
CA THR A 65 -32.81 -21.83 33.68
C THR A 65 -32.17 -22.47 32.46
N VAL A 66 -32.99 -22.88 31.50
CA VAL A 66 -32.50 -23.41 30.23
C VAL A 66 -31.86 -22.27 29.44
N LEU A 67 -30.54 -22.33 29.26
CA LEU A 67 -29.80 -21.36 28.45
C LEU A 67 -30.06 -21.59 26.95
N PRO A 68 -29.89 -20.57 26.09
CA PRO A 68 -29.95 -20.75 24.64
C PRO A 68 -29.01 -21.86 24.16
N HIS A 69 -29.54 -22.83 23.42
CA HIS A 69 -28.80 -24.01 22.98
C HIS A 69 -29.21 -24.42 21.56
N ALA A 70 -28.32 -25.13 20.87
CA ALA A 70 -28.63 -25.60 19.53
C ALA A 70 -29.69 -26.70 19.64
N ARG A 71 -30.59 -26.79 18.65
CA ARG A 71 -31.67 -27.79 18.66
C ARG A 71 -31.19 -29.24 18.89
N TYR A 72 -30.01 -29.61 18.40
CA TYR A 72 -29.45 -30.96 18.56
C TYR A 72 -28.92 -31.24 19.97
N ASP A 73 -28.77 -30.21 20.81
CA ASP A 73 -28.41 -30.30 22.23
C ASP A 73 -29.64 -30.12 23.15
N CYS A 74 -30.85 -29.99 22.58
CA CYS A 74 -32.09 -29.86 23.34
C CYS A 74 -32.49 -31.19 23.99
N THR A 75 -33.23 -31.13 25.09
CA THR A 75 -33.82 -32.32 25.75
C THR A 75 -34.90 -32.99 24.89
N LEU A 76 -35.47 -32.28 23.91
CA LEU A 76 -36.37 -32.86 22.92
C LEU A 76 -35.63 -33.82 21.99
N ALA A 77 -36.20 -35.01 21.76
CA ALA A 77 -35.62 -36.06 20.91
C ALA A 77 -35.12 -35.50 19.56
N PHE A 78 -33.89 -35.85 19.19
CA PHE A 78 -33.24 -35.39 17.96
C PHE A 78 -32.71 -36.56 17.14
N CYS A 79 -33.05 -36.59 15.86
CA CYS A 79 -32.57 -37.58 14.91
C CYS A 79 -31.44 -36.96 14.06
N ARG A 80 -30.23 -37.54 14.14
CA ARG A 80 -29.08 -37.10 13.32
C ARG A 80 -29.17 -37.69 11.91
N ALA A 81 -29.00 -36.86 10.90
CA ALA A 81 -28.88 -37.29 9.51
C ALA A 81 -27.96 -36.36 8.71
N GLU A 82 -27.26 -36.95 7.76
CA GLU A 82 -26.41 -36.22 6.83
C GLU A 82 -27.22 -35.69 5.64
N GLN A 83 -27.12 -34.39 5.37
CA GLN A 83 -27.66 -33.72 4.18
C GLN A 83 -29.17 -33.86 3.90
N ASP A 84 -29.95 -34.37 4.85
CA ASP A 84 -31.39 -34.52 4.64
C ASP A 84 -32.13 -33.18 4.81
N VAL A 85 -32.46 -32.60 3.67
CA VAL A 85 -33.25 -31.38 3.54
C VAL A 85 -34.68 -31.66 3.11
N SER A 86 -35.11 -32.91 2.99
CA SER A 86 -36.43 -33.27 2.45
C SER A 86 -37.60 -32.79 3.31
N GLY A 87 -37.35 -32.52 4.59
CA GLY A 87 -38.30 -32.00 5.57
C GLY A 87 -37.82 -32.35 6.99
N PRO A 88 -38.60 -32.02 8.03
CA PRO A 88 -38.26 -32.39 9.39
C PRO A 88 -38.13 -33.91 9.57
N LEU A 89 -36.95 -34.37 9.97
CA LEU A 89 -36.73 -35.76 10.33
C LEU A 89 -37.36 -36.03 11.69
N GLN A 90 -38.41 -36.85 11.70
CA GLN A 90 -39.13 -37.19 12.93
C GLN A 90 -39.55 -35.91 13.68
N ASP A 91 -39.10 -35.77 14.93
CA ASP A 91 -39.43 -34.66 15.82
C ASP A 91 -38.44 -33.50 15.77
N ASN A 92 -37.49 -33.49 14.82
CA ASN A 92 -36.51 -32.40 14.68
C ASN A 92 -37.18 -31.03 14.49
N GLY A 93 -38.36 -30.98 13.88
CA GLY A 93 -39.14 -29.75 13.72
C GLY A 93 -39.66 -29.13 15.03
N LYS A 94 -39.82 -29.92 16.10
CA LYS A 94 -40.21 -29.41 17.42
C LYS A 94 -39.03 -28.69 18.06
N HIS A 95 -39.26 -27.58 18.74
CA HIS A 95 -38.21 -26.84 19.45
C HIS A 95 -38.79 -26.25 20.74
N CYS A 96 -37.95 -26.04 21.76
CA CYS A 96 -38.34 -25.22 22.92
C CYS A 96 -38.08 -23.73 22.64
N ASP A 97 -38.46 -22.86 23.57
CA ASP A 97 -38.31 -21.40 23.41
C ASP A 97 -36.85 -20.94 23.38
N GLN A 98 -35.93 -21.76 23.87
CA GLN A 98 -34.49 -21.47 23.96
C GLN A 98 -33.65 -22.17 22.88
N CYS A 99 -34.29 -22.97 22.02
CA CYS A 99 -33.61 -23.57 20.87
C CYS A 99 -33.22 -22.49 19.87
N PHE A 100 -31.97 -22.50 19.41
CA PHE A 100 -31.55 -21.73 18.24
C PHE A 100 -31.36 -22.63 17.01
N CYS A 101 -31.60 -22.03 15.85
CA CYS A 101 -31.30 -22.60 14.56
C CYS A 101 -29.79 -22.59 14.33
N TYR A 102 -29.20 -23.78 14.24
CA TYR A 102 -27.75 -23.94 14.05
C TYR A 102 -27.21 -23.18 12.82
N ILE A 103 -27.96 -23.17 11.71
CA ILE A 103 -27.55 -22.50 10.47
C ILE A 103 -27.67 -20.97 10.56
N CYS A 104 -28.76 -20.47 11.13
CA CYS A 104 -29.08 -19.03 11.11
C CYS A 104 -28.59 -18.25 12.34
N ASP A 105 -28.12 -18.93 13.39
CA ASP A 105 -27.66 -18.32 14.64
C ASP A 105 -28.71 -17.39 15.29
N LYS A 106 -29.99 -17.78 15.18
CA LYS A 106 -31.15 -17.09 15.76
C LYS A 106 -32.12 -18.12 16.35
N LEU A 107 -33.04 -17.69 17.21
CA LEU A 107 -34.07 -18.57 17.77
C LEU A 107 -34.77 -19.39 16.68
N ALA A 108 -35.02 -20.66 16.97
CA ALA A 108 -35.68 -21.58 16.05
C ALA A 108 -37.05 -21.04 15.60
N SER A 109 -37.78 -20.40 16.51
CA SER A 109 -39.05 -19.72 16.25
C SER A 109 -38.96 -18.55 15.25
N MET A 110 -37.78 -17.96 15.10
CA MET A 110 -37.52 -16.86 14.14
C MET A 110 -36.91 -17.37 12.82
N CYS A 111 -36.71 -18.68 12.67
CA CYS A 111 -36.15 -19.27 11.47
C CYS A 111 -37.23 -19.51 10.41
N GLU A 112 -37.22 -18.66 9.38
CA GLU A 112 -38.11 -18.78 8.22
C GLU A 112 -37.95 -20.11 7.48
N PHE A 113 -36.76 -20.72 7.55
CA PHE A 113 -36.42 -21.98 6.88
C PHE A 113 -36.50 -23.20 7.80
N TRP A 114 -37.07 -23.07 9.01
CA TRP A 114 -36.96 -24.12 10.04
C TRP A 114 -37.41 -25.50 9.54
N THR A 115 -38.61 -25.58 8.97
CA THR A 115 -39.26 -26.83 8.55
C THR A 115 -39.56 -26.89 7.06
N ILE A 116 -39.08 -25.94 6.25
CA ILE A 116 -39.40 -25.86 4.81
C ILE A 116 -38.78 -27.06 4.05
N PRO A 117 -39.58 -27.94 3.43
CA PRO A 117 -39.07 -29.03 2.60
C PRO A 117 -38.13 -28.54 1.48
N GLY A 118 -37.03 -29.25 1.27
CA GLY A 118 -35.95 -28.93 0.33
C GLY A 118 -34.84 -28.03 0.91
N ILE A 119 -35.10 -27.30 2.01
CA ILE A 119 -34.15 -26.36 2.63
C ILE A 119 -34.28 -26.29 4.16
N CYS A 120 -34.80 -27.33 4.82
CA CYS A 120 -35.13 -27.27 6.24
C CYS A 120 -33.88 -27.19 7.12
N HIS A 121 -33.88 -26.28 8.10
CA HIS A 121 -32.75 -26.12 9.04
C HIS A 121 -32.89 -26.95 10.32
N CYS A 122 -34.08 -27.48 10.62
CA CYS A 122 -34.34 -28.20 11.87
C CYS A 122 -33.52 -29.50 12.05
N ASN A 123 -33.00 -30.07 10.96
CA ASN A 123 -32.15 -31.27 10.98
C ASN A 123 -30.65 -30.94 11.22
N ALA A 124 -30.28 -29.66 11.24
CA ALA A 124 -28.89 -29.24 11.21
C ALA A 124 -28.17 -29.47 12.55
N HIS A 125 -26.94 -29.99 12.49
CA HIS A 125 -26.12 -30.26 13.69
C HIS A 125 -24.61 -30.16 13.45
N LYS A 126 -23.84 -29.85 14.51
CA LYS A 126 -22.38 -29.61 14.43
C LYS A 126 -21.54 -30.78 13.93
N HIS A 127 -22.03 -32.01 14.12
CA HIS A 127 -21.29 -33.22 13.75
C HIS A 127 -21.33 -33.55 12.25
N SER A 128 -22.13 -32.81 11.47
CA SER A 128 -22.22 -33.00 10.02
C SER A 128 -21.33 -32.03 9.29
N VAL A 129 -20.54 -32.55 8.35
CA VAL A 129 -19.71 -31.74 7.46
C VAL A 129 -20.56 -30.82 6.59
N TYR A 130 -21.71 -31.32 6.12
CA TYR A 130 -22.63 -30.56 5.28
C TYR A 130 -23.28 -29.41 6.04
N TRP A 131 -23.88 -29.70 7.21
CA TRP A 131 -24.55 -28.66 7.99
C TRP A 131 -23.57 -27.61 8.50
N LYS A 132 -22.34 -28.01 8.85
CA LYS A 132 -21.27 -27.07 9.18
C LYS A 132 -20.93 -26.17 7.99
N ALA A 133 -20.69 -26.74 6.80
CA ALA A 133 -20.41 -25.96 5.60
C ALA A 133 -21.56 -25.01 5.22
N LEU A 134 -22.82 -25.43 5.40
CA LEU A 134 -23.99 -24.60 5.15
C LEU A 134 -24.09 -23.44 6.15
N ARG A 135 -23.82 -23.69 7.43
CA ARG A 135 -23.74 -22.65 8.47
C ARG A 135 -22.63 -21.65 8.15
N ASP A 136 -21.43 -22.13 7.85
CA ASP A 136 -20.28 -21.28 7.54
C ASP A 136 -20.57 -20.39 6.31
N LYS A 137 -21.19 -20.95 5.27
CA LYS A 137 -21.68 -20.20 4.12
C LYS A 137 -22.72 -19.14 4.50
N SER A 138 -23.68 -19.50 5.35
CA SER A 138 -24.72 -18.57 5.82
C SER A 138 -24.17 -17.43 6.67
N LEU A 139 -23.15 -17.69 7.50
CA LEU A 139 -22.50 -16.68 8.34
C LEU A 139 -21.66 -15.69 7.55
N MET A 140 -20.99 -16.18 6.50
CA MET A 140 -20.12 -15.36 5.66
C MET A 140 -20.90 -14.58 4.58
N GLY A 141 -22.10 -15.04 4.20
CA GLY A 141 -22.98 -14.36 3.27
C GLY A 141 -22.28 -13.97 1.96
N PHE A 142 -22.40 -12.71 1.54
CA PHE A 142 -21.75 -12.17 0.33
C PHE A 142 -20.21 -12.33 0.33
N LEU A 143 -19.55 -12.44 1.49
CA LEU A 143 -18.10 -12.70 1.54
C LEU A 143 -17.76 -14.10 1.02
N HIS A 144 -18.60 -15.10 1.30
CA HIS A 144 -18.45 -16.44 0.73
C HIS A 144 -18.68 -16.43 -0.78
N GLU A 145 -19.64 -15.65 -1.29
CA GLU A 145 -19.84 -15.47 -2.75
C GLU A 145 -18.62 -14.82 -3.43
N LEU A 146 -17.93 -13.93 -2.70
CA LEU A 146 -16.65 -13.39 -3.11
C LEU A 146 -15.48 -14.38 -2.94
N ASN A 147 -15.70 -15.62 -2.53
CA ASN A 147 -14.67 -16.64 -2.28
C ASN A 147 -13.69 -16.29 -1.15
N PHE A 148 -14.10 -15.48 -0.18
CA PHE A 148 -13.38 -15.45 1.08
C PHE A 148 -13.59 -16.78 1.82
N THR A 149 -12.58 -17.22 2.55
CA THR A 149 -12.61 -18.46 3.35
C THR A 149 -12.03 -18.18 4.74
N PHE A 150 -12.70 -17.30 5.49
CA PHE A 150 -12.32 -16.96 6.86
C PHE A 150 -12.75 -18.09 7.80
N ASP A 151 -11.90 -18.45 8.76
CA ASP A 151 -12.27 -19.40 9.81
C ASP A 151 -13.34 -18.77 10.72
N PRO A 152 -14.47 -19.45 11.01
CA PRO A 152 -15.43 -19.00 11.99
C PRO A 152 -14.81 -18.58 13.33
N LEU A 153 -13.73 -19.21 13.78
CA LEU A 153 -13.01 -18.83 15.01
C LEU A 153 -12.26 -17.48 14.89
N ASP A 154 -11.73 -17.17 13.70
CA ASP A 154 -11.14 -15.85 13.39
C ASP A 154 -12.22 -14.75 13.26
N MET A 155 -13.46 -15.16 13.02
CA MET A 155 -14.63 -14.29 13.15
C MET A 155 -15.08 -14.18 14.64
N ASP A 156 -14.91 -15.25 15.43
CA ASP A 156 -15.40 -15.40 16.81
C ASP A 156 -14.56 -14.72 17.90
N SER A 157 -13.25 -14.57 17.69
CA SER A 157 -12.42 -13.72 18.57
C SER A 157 -12.91 -12.26 18.61
N ASP A 158 -13.53 -11.79 17.53
CA ASP A 158 -14.19 -10.48 17.46
C ASP A 158 -15.66 -10.56 17.95
N LEU A 159 -16.34 -11.72 17.83
CA LEU A 159 -17.74 -11.93 18.24
C LEU A 159 -17.97 -11.67 19.73
N ARG A 160 -16.98 -11.93 20.60
CA ARG A 160 -17.10 -11.71 22.06
C ARG A 160 -17.20 -10.24 22.49
N ARG A 161 -16.99 -9.28 21.58
CA ARG A 161 -17.04 -7.84 21.91
C ARG A 161 -17.79 -6.96 20.88
N ALA A 162 -17.85 -7.33 19.60
CA ALA A 162 -18.61 -6.59 18.54
C ALA A 162 -18.76 -7.33 17.17
N GLY A 163 -18.27 -8.55 17.03
CA GLY A 163 -18.00 -9.22 15.75
C GLY A 163 -19.16 -9.58 14.82
N PRO A 164 -20.41 -9.84 15.26
CA PRO A 164 -21.47 -10.23 14.32
C PRO A 164 -21.93 -9.03 13.48
N LEU A 165 -21.77 -7.81 14.02
CA LEU A 165 -22.09 -6.57 13.32
C LEU A 165 -21.01 -6.18 12.31
N LEU A 166 -19.74 -6.46 12.60
CA LEU A 166 -18.64 -6.04 11.73
C LEU A 166 -18.64 -6.79 10.40
N TRP A 167 -18.72 -8.12 10.41
CA TRP A 167 -18.72 -8.93 9.20
C TRP A 167 -19.95 -8.66 8.34
N LYS A 168 -21.12 -8.54 8.98
CA LYS A 168 -22.37 -8.14 8.32
C LYS A 168 -22.28 -6.74 7.71
N HIS A 169 -21.57 -5.80 8.36
CA HIS A 169 -21.33 -4.46 7.81
C HIS A 169 -20.43 -4.50 6.57
N ILE A 170 -19.33 -5.26 6.61
CA ILE A 170 -18.42 -5.45 5.47
C ILE A 170 -19.18 -6.08 4.29
N GLU A 171 -19.95 -7.13 4.58
CA GLU A 171 -20.81 -7.82 3.62
C GLU A 171 -21.78 -6.85 2.94
N ASN A 172 -22.60 -6.14 3.73
CA ASN A 172 -23.56 -5.16 3.23
C ASN A 172 -22.90 -4.06 2.40
N SER A 173 -21.73 -3.59 2.81
CA SER A 173 -20.99 -2.53 2.12
C SER A 173 -20.49 -3.01 0.76
N LEU A 174 -19.93 -4.22 0.69
CA LEU A 174 -19.48 -4.84 -0.56
C LEU A 174 -20.64 -5.18 -1.49
N GLN A 175 -21.76 -5.66 -0.95
CA GLN A 175 -22.95 -5.99 -1.75
C GLN A 175 -23.58 -4.73 -2.36
N LYS A 176 -23.74 -3.65 -1.58
CA LYS A 176 -24.22 -2.35 -2.08
C LYS A 176 -23.28 -1.79 -3.14
N PHE A 177 -21.97 -1.90 -2.91
CA PHE A 177 -20.97 -1.48 -3.89
C PHE A 177 -21.06 -2.31 -5.18
N ALA A 178 -21.16 -3.64 -5.10
CA ALA A 178 -21.30 -4.51 -6.26
C ALA A 178 -22.53 -4.15 -7.11
N GLY A 179 -23.69 -3.94 -6.49
CA GLY A 179 -24.92 -3.53 -7.18
C GLY A 179 -24.79 -2.17 -7.87
N SER A 180 -24.27 -1.15 -7.17
CA SER A 180 -24.08 0.18 -7.75
C SER A 180 -22.99 0.22 -8.83
N LEU A 181 -21.91 -0.56 -8.65
CA LEU A 181 -20.84 -0.70 -9.61
C LEU A 181 -21.33 -1.38 -10.89
N ALA A 182 -22.11 -2.46 -10.78
CA ALA A 182 -22.69 -3.16 -11.91
C ALA A 182 -23.59 -2.23 -12.75
N MET A 183 -24.41 -1.39 -12.10
CA MET A 183 -25.25 -0.41 -12.80
C MET A 183 -24.41 0.61 -13.59
N LYS A 184 -23.36 1.17 -12.97
CA LYS A 184 -22.47 2.14 -13.64
C LYS A 184 -21.68 1.50 -14.78
N TYR A 185 -21.23 0.27 -14.58
CA TYR A 185 -20.53 -0.48 -15.61
C TYR A 185 -21.45 -0.84 -16.78
N ALA A 186 -22.70 -1.20 -16.51
CA ALA A 186 -23.71 -1.40 -17.55
C ALA A 186 -23.95 -0.13 -18.38
N THR A 187 -24.05 1.05 -17.74
CA THR A 187 -24.14 2.33 -18.45
C THR A 187 -22.91 2.57 -19.33
N PHE A 188 -21.72 2.29 -18.81
CA PHE A 188 -20.49 2.37 -19.58
C PHE A 188 -20.52 1.45 -20.80
N LEU A 189 -21.00 0.21 -20.68
CA LEU A 189 -21.07 -0.76 -21.79
C LEU A 189 -22.04 -0.36 -22.91
N LEU A 190 -23.02 0.51 -22.65
CA LEU A 190 -23.91 1.04 -23.69
C LEU A 190 -23.16 1.95 -24.68
N GLY A 191 -22.10 2.62 -24.22
CA GLY A 191 -21.42 3.67 -24.98
C GLY A 191 -22.33 4.86 -25.30
N PHE A 192 -21.78 5.87 -25.96
CA PHE A 192 -22.57 6.96 -26.54
C PHE A 192 -22.13 7.23 -27.98
N GLU A 193 -23.08 7.68 -28.80
CA GLU A 193 -22.81 8.11 -30.17
C GLU A 193 -22.26 9.53 -30.14
N ASN A 194 -21.07 9.77 -30.70
CA ASN A 194 -20.55 11.13 -30.84
C ASN A 194 -21.25 11.84 -32.02
N PRO A 195 -22.07 12.88 -31.79
CA PRO A 195 -22.79 13.57 -32.87
C PRO A 195 -21.85 14.32 -33.84
N ASN A 196 -20.61 14.60 -33.42
CA ASN A 196 -19.65 15.37 -34.19
C ASN A 196 -18.80 14.52 -35.14
N HIS A 197 -18.94 13.19 -35.12
CA HIS A 197 -18.28 12.29 -36.07
C HIS A 197 -19.04 12.13 -37.41
N SER A 198 -19.73 13.20 -37.86
CA SER A 198 -20.23 13.31 -39.23
C SER A 198 -19.06 13.52 -40.19
N MET A 199 -18.38 12.44 -40.55
CA MET A 199 -17.35 12.46 -41.58
C MET A 199 -18.05 12.70 -42.92
N SER A 200 -17.88 13.88 -43.52
CA SER A 200 -18.49 14.20 -44.81
C SER A 200 -18.05 13.18 -45.87
N CYS A 201 -18.94 12.27 -46.27
CA CYS A 201 -18.62 11.27 -47.27
C CYS A 201 -18.72 11.89 -48.67
N ARG A 202 -17.58 12.14 -49.33
CA ARG A 202 -17.53 12.69 -50.70
C ARG A 202 -17.78 11.66 -51.79
N CYS A 203 -18.34 10.50 -51.45
CA CYS A 203 -18.57 9.46 -52.44
C CYS A 203 -19.71 9.83 -53.38
N THR A 204 -19.56 9.47 -54.65
CA THR A 204 -20.61 9.59 -55.67
C THR A 204 -21.85 8.76 -55.35
N CYS A 205 -21.77 7.82 -54.38
CA CYS A 205 -22.89 7.06 -53.80
C CYS A 205 -24.03 7.98 -53.27
N HIS A 206 -23.73 9.27 -53.01
CA HIS A 206 -24.66 10.26 -52.49
C HIS A 206 -25.15 11.31 -53.50
N ARG A 207 -24.65 11.31 -54.75
CA ARG A 207 -24.84 12.44 -55.69
C ARG A 207 -26.25 12.52 -56.29
N ASN A 208 -27.16 11.60 -55.97
CA ASN A 208 -28.47 11.55 -56.62
C ASN A 208 -29.64 11.11 -55.71
N ILE A 209 -29.70 11.63 -54.48
CA ILE A 209 -30.87 11.44 -53.61
C ILE A 209 -31.67 12.74 -53.60
N ASN A 210 -32.40 13.00 -54.70
CA ASN A 210 -33.53 13.92 -54.63
C ASN A 210 -34.69 13.21 -53.92
N ARG A 211 -35.33 13.99 -53.04
CA ARG A 211 -36.41 13.62 -52.12
C ARG A 211 -37.45 12.66 -52.74
N THR A 212 -37.98 11.76 -51.90
CA THR A 212 -39.10 10.82 -52.12
C THR A 212 -38.75 9.47 -52.74
N THR A 213 -38.20 8.56 -51.91
CA THR A 213 -38.68 7.18 -51.71
C THR A 213 -37.70 6.45 -50.80
N GLN A 214 -38.23 5.72 -49.81
CA GLN A 214 -37.47 4.77 -49.00
C GLN A 214 -36.96 3.65 -49.91
N SER A 215 -35.76 3.80 -50.45
CA SER A 215 -35.05 2.72 -51.12
C SER A 215 -33.72 2.51 -50.40
N GLN A 216 -33.58 1.33 -49.80
CA GLN A 216 -32.35 0.85 -49.18
C GLN A 216 -31.19 0.99 -50.18
N THR A 217 -30.33 1.97 -49.96
CA THR A 217 -29.13 2.17 -50.76
C THR A 217 -28.06 1.18 -50.29
N ILE A 218 -27.73 0.22 -51.16
CA ILE A 218 -26.55 -0.63 -51.02
C ILE A 218 -25.33 0.30 -51.13
N GLY A 219 -24.81 0.73 -49.97
CA GLY A 219 -23.65 1.63 -49.88
C GLY A 219 -22.37 0.98 -50.41
N CYS A 220 -21.47 1.78 -51.01
CA CYS A 220 -20.18 1.26 -51.45
C CYS A 220 -19.28 0.95 -50.23
N LYS A 221 -18.31 0.03 -50.39
CA LYS A 221 -17.37 -0.35 -49.30
C LYS A 221 -16.62 0.83 -48.68
N GLY A 222 -16.40 1.92 -49.44
CA GLY A 222 -15.81 3.16 -48.94
C GLY A 222 -16.76 4.03 -48.11
N CYS A 223 -18.06 4.01 -48.42
CA CYS A 223 -19.10 4.70 -47.65
C CYS A 223 -19.25 4.04 -46.25
N TYR A 224 -19.08 2.72 -46.12
CA TYR A 224 -19.18 1.99 -44.82
C TYR A 224 -18.31 2.59 -43.71
N LYS A 225 -17.02 2.89 -43.95
CA LYS A 225 -16.13 3.47 -42.92
C LYS A 225 -16.50 4.88 -42.49
N HIS A 226 -17.21 5.63 -43.32
CA HIS A 226 -17.63 7.02 -43.04
C HIS A 226 -19.01 7.09 -42.39
N HIS A 227 -19.81 6.02 -42.53
CA HIS A 227 -21.14 5.87 -41.92
C HIS A 227 -21.17 4.82 -40.79
N PHE A 228 -20.02 4.23 -40.47
CA PHE A 228 -19.90 3.31 -39.34
C PHE A 228 -19.99 4.13 -38.06
N LYS A 229 -21.08 3.94 -37.31
CA LYS A 229 -21.28 4.58 -36.02
C LYS A 229 -20.21 4.06 -35.03
N LEU A 230 -19.23 4.90 -34.74
CA LEU A 230 -18.27 4.66 -33.67
C LEU A 230 -18.93 5.02 -32.34
N LEU A 231 -19.13 4.01 -31.49
CA LEU A 231 -19.49 4.21 -30.09
C LEU A 231 -18.24 4.58 -29.31
N GLU A 232 -18.35 5.68 -28.56
CA GLU A 232 -17.37 6.08 -27.57
C GLU A 232 -17.76 5.54 -26.19
N TYR A 233 -16.75 5.23 -25.38
CA TYR A 233 -16.92 4.60 -24.07
C TYR A 233 -16.23 5.45 -23.01
N ASP A 234 -16.99 5.97 -22.04
CA ASP A 234 -16.45 6.76 -20.93
C ASP A 234 -16.42 5.96 -19.62
N TYR A 235 -15.23 5.52 -19.22
CA TYR A 235 -15.03 4.76 -17.98
C TYR A 235 -14.92 5.66 -16.74
N THR A 236 -14.99 6.99 -16.88
CA THR A 236 -14.77 7.95 -15.79
C THR A 236 -15.76 7.76 -14.65
N VAL A 237 -17.05 7.58 -14.95
CA VAL A 237 -18.11 7.38 -13.94
C VAL A 237 -17.87 6.12 -13.11
N VAL A 238 -17.43 5.03 -13.77
CA VAL A 238 -17.09 3.77 -13.09
C VAL A 238 -15.85 3.97 -12.21
N SER A 239 -14.78 4.54 -12.77
CA SER A 239 -13.53 4.83 -12.06
C SER A 239 -13.73 5.74 -10.86
N GLN A 240 -14.55 6.79 -10.97
CA GLN A 240 -14.88 7.69 -9.88
C GLN A 240 -15.64 6.96 -8.77
N HIS A 241 -16.58 6.08 -9.12
CA HIS A 241 -17.30 5.30 -8.12
C HIS A 241 -16.39 4.35 -7.35
N VAL A 242 -15.47 3.67 -8.03
CA VAL A 242 -14.46 2.81 -7.39
C VAL A 242 -13.58 3.64 -6.43
N LYS A 243 -13.16 4.86 -6.84
CA LYS A 243 -12.40 5.78 -5.97
C LYS A 243 -13.19 6.24 -4.75
N MET A 244 -14.49 6.47 -4.88
CA MET A 244 -15.34 6.82 -3.73
C MET A 244 -15.40 5.67 -2.74
N PHE A 245 -15.59 4.44 -3.21
CA PHE A 245 -15.60 3.26 -2.32
C PHE A 245 -14.27 3.10 -1.57
N LEU A 246 -13.13 3.30 -2.25
CA LEU A 246 -11.81 3.31 -1.60
C LEU A 246 -11.75 4.31 -0.42
N ASN A 247 -12.33 5.50 -0.60
CA ASN A 247 -12.32 6.53 0.43
C ASN A 247 -13.26 6.21 1.60
N GLU A 248 -14.41 5.59 1.34
CA GLU A 248 -15.31 5.12 2.40
C GLU A 248 -14.67 3.95 3.17
N ALA A 249 -14.11 2.96 2.49
CA ALA A 249 -13.43 1.83 3.12
C ALA A 249 -12.27 2.27 4.03
N LYS A 250 -11.59 3.38 3.72
CA LYS A 250 -10.50 3.94 4.56
C LYS A 250 -10.97 4.46 5.91
N LYS A 251 -12.26 4.74 6.10
CA LYS A 251 -12.83 5.22 7.37
C LYS A 251 -13.14 4.07 8.34
N GLU A 252 -13.18 2.84 7.83
CA GLU A 252 -13.44 1.64 8.61
C GLU A 252 -12.22 1.24 9.44
N ASN A 253 -12.44 0.34 10.40
CA ASN A 253 -11.34 -0.25 11.14
C ASN A 253 -10.38 -1.04 10.20
N PRO A 254 -9.12 -1.24 10.58
CA PRO A 254 -8.11 -1.83 9.70
C PRO A 254 -8.48 -3.20 9.11
N LYS A 255 -9.10 -4.07 9.92
CA LYS A 255 -9.52 -5.42 9.50
C LYS A 255 -10.60 -5.33 8.43
N ALA A 256 -11.65 -4.55 8.69
CA ALA A 256 -12.72 -4.30 7.74
C ALA A 256 -12.22 -3.63 6.44
N CYS A 257 -11.38 -2.62 6.59
CA CYS A 257 -10.79 -1.91 5.45
C CYS A 257 -10.07 -2.87 4.51
N VAL A 258 -9.17 -3.73 5.00
CA VAL A 258 -8.43 -4.69 4.14
C VAL A 258 -9.38 -5.63 3.39
N VAL A 259 -10.38 -6.19 4.07
CA VAL A 259 -11.35 -7.11 3.45
C VAL A 259 -12.21 -6.41 2.41
N MET A 260 -12.69 -5.20 2.71
CA MET A 260 -13.46 -4.38 1.75
C MET A 260 -12.63 -4.03 0.50
N LEU A 261 -11.35 -3.68 0.67
CA LEU A 261 -10.48 -3.35 -0.46
C LEU A 261 -10.22 -4.56 -1.36
N LEU A 262 -9.90 -5.71 -0.78
CA LEU A 262 -9.68 -6.95 -1.54
C LEU A 262 -10.97 -7.45 -2.22
N GLY A 263 -12.11 -7.37 -1.54
CA GLY A 263 -13.41 -7.69 -2.11
C GLY A 263 -13.76 -6.77 -3.28
N ALA A 264 -13.52 -5.46 -3.14
CA ALA A 264 -13.72 -4.50 -4.22
C ALA A 264 -12.81 -4.75 -5.42
N ILE A 265 -11.53 -5.10 -5.20
CA ILE A 265 -10.62 -5.50 -6.29
C ILE A 265 -11.25 -6.64 -7.09
N LYS A 266 -11.72 -7.70 -6.43
CA LYS A 266 -12.37 -8.84 -7.12
C LYS A 266 -13.53 -8.39 -8.01
N LEU A 267 -14.28 -7.38 -7.59
CA LEU A 267 -15.46 -6.90 -8.31
C LEU A 267 -15.13 -6.09 -9.58
N PHE A 268 -14.08 -5.26 -9.56
CA PHE A 268 -13.78 -4.38 -10.72
C PHE A 268 -12.64 -4.86 -11.62
N VAL A 269 -11.80 -5.80 -11.15
CA VAL A 269 -10.56 -6.17 -11.85
C VAL A 269 -10.80 -6.81 -13.23
N THR A 270 -11.99 -7.36 -13.46
CA THR A 270 -12.39 -8.01 -14.73
C THR A 270 -13.06 -7.04 -15.72
N HIS A 271 -13.17 -5.75 -15.41
CA HIS A 271 -13.77 -4.77 -16.30
C HIS A 271 -12.93 -4.56 -17.57
N THR A 272 -13.59 -4.58 -18.73
CA THR A 272 -13.00 -4.45 -20.07
C THR A 272 -13.93 -3.67 -21.01
N THR A 273 -13.43 -3.14 -22.12
CA THR A 273 -14.30 -2.51 -23.14
C THR A 273 -14.75 -3.51 -24.22
N PRO A 274 -15.93 -3.31 -24.83
CA PRO A 274 -16.32 -4.03 -26.03
C PRO A 274 -15.60 -3.49 -27.28
N GLY A 275 -14.88 -4.36 -28.01
CA GLY A 275 -14.55 -4.21 -29.44
C GLY A 275 -13.68 -3.02 -29.90
N ASN A 276 -13.44 -2.01 -29.06
CA ASN A 276 -12.63 -0.83 -29.38
C ASN A 276 -11.25 -0.93 -28.71
N ILE A 277 -10.20 -1.11 -29.53
CA ILE A 277 -8.82 -1.33 -29.08
C ILE A 277 -8.28 -0.11 -28.29
N HIS A 278 -8.58 1.12 -28.72
CA HIS A 278 -8.12 2.32 -28.03
C HIS A 278 -8.79 2.45 -26.66
N ALA A 279 -10.11 2.25 -26.60
CA ALA A 279 -10.83 2.27 -25.33
C ALA A 279 -10.39 1.11 -24.40
N ALA A 280 -10.06 -0.06 -24.96
CA ALA A 280 -9.57 -1.21 -24.21
C ALA A 280 -8.28 -0.90 -23.47
N ASN A 281 -7.35 -0.22 -24.14
CA ASN A 281 -6.11 0.23 -23.53
C ASN A 281 -6.37 1.23 -22.39
N THR A 282 -7.25 2.21 -22.61
CA THR A 282 -7.59 3.21 -21.58
C THR A 282 -8.23 2.60 -20.34
N VAL A 283 -9.15 1.63 -20.50
CA VAL A 283 -9.76 0.93 -19.37
C VAL A 283 -8.76 0.04 -18.67
N SER A 284 -7.94 -0.71 -19.41
CA SER A 284 -6.85 -1.52 -18.83
C SER A 284 -5.89 -0.66 -18.01
N GLU A 285 -5.49 0.51 -18.50
CA GLU A 285 -4.62 1.44 -17.78
C GLU A 285 -5.30 1.98 -16.51
N THR A 286 -6.56 2.41 -16.63
CA THR A 286 -7.32 2.95 -15.50
C THR A 286 -7.55 1.89 -14.41
N VAL A 287 -7.91 0.67 -14.78
CA VAL A 287 -8.06 -0.47 -13.86
C VAL A 287 -6.73 -0.77 -13.18
N SER A 288 -5.62 -0.75 -13.92
CA SER A 288 -4.28 -0.96 -13.36
C SER A 288 -3.92 0.10 -12.31
N VAL A 289 -4.20 1.39 -12.58
CA VAL A 289 -3.98 2.49 -11.62
C VAL A 289 -4.84 2.33 -10.37
N LEU A 290 -6.11 1.94 -10.53
CA LEU A 290 -7.02 1.69 -9.39
C LEU A 290 -6.53 0.51 -8.55
N LEU A 291 -6.19 -0.59 -9.21
CA LEU A 291 -5.68 -1.80 -8.58
C LEU A 291 -4.43 -1.49 -7.74
N TRP A 292 -3.48 -0.73 -8.28
CA TRP A 292 -2.28 -0.31 -7.55
C TRP A 292 -2.61 0.57 -6.34
N ARG A 293 -3.57 1.50 -6.47
CA ARG A 293 -4.02 2.36 -5.36
C ARG A 293 -4.65 1.57 -4.21
N PHE A 294 -5.47 0.57 -4.53
CA PHE A 294 -6.07 -0.31 -3.52
C PHE A 294 -4.99 -1.15 -2.84
N MET A 295 -4.11 -1.78 -3.62
CA MET A 295 -3.03 -2.61 -3.06
C MET A 295 -2.04 -1.83 -2.21
N THR A 296 -1.71 -0.59 -2.59
CA THR A 296 -0.89 0.31 -1.76
C THR A 296 -1.49 0.43 -0.36
N LYS A 297 -2.79 0.67 -0.27
CA LYS A 297 -3.47 0.79 1.03
C LYS A 297 -3.50 -0.53 1.78
N VAL A 298 -3.74 -1.66 1.09
CA VAL A 298 -3.67 -3.00 1.69
C VAL A 298 -2.29 -3.26 2.29
N TRP A 299 -1.21 -3.01 1.54
CA TRP A 299 0.17 -3.17 2.01
C TRP A 299 0.47 -2.30 3.24
N THR A 300 0.07 -1.03 3.20
CA THR A 300 0.26 -0.13 4.36
C THR A 300 -0.47 -0.65 5.60
N LEU A 301 -1.69 -1.19 5.45
CA LEU A 301 -2.45 -1.76 6.56
C LEU A 301 -1.80 -3.02 7.12
N LEU A 302 -1.38 -3.95 6.27
CA LEU A 302 -0.73 -5.20 6.66
C LEU A 302 0.58 -4.99 7.41
N VAL A 303 1.30 -3.90 7.12
CA VAL A 303 2.50 -3.50 7.86
C VAL A 303 2.14 -2.77 9.15
N GLY A 304 1.22 -1.80 9.05
CA GLY A 304 0.86 -0.86 10.11
C GLY A 304 0.20 -1.54 11.31
N PHE A 305 -0.64 -2.54 11.08
CA PHE A 305 -1.46 -3.19 12.11
C PHE A 305 -1.04 -4.63 12.33
N ASP A 306 -1.24 -5.11 13.55
CA ASP A 306 -0.93 -6.48 13.92
C ASP A 306 -2.17 -7.35 13.67
N PHE A 307 -2.06 -8.22 12.67
CA PHE A 307 -3.08 -9.20 12.31
C PHE A 307 -2.63 -10.60 12.71
N SER A 308 -3.58 -11.50 13.01
CA SER A 308 -3.25 -12.90 13.26
C SER A 308 -2.65 -13.55 12.00
N SER A 309 -1.74 -14.50 12.19
CA SER A 309 -1.12 -15.23 11.09
C SER A 309 -2.13 -16.08 10.31
N SER A 310 -3.20 -16.56 10.96
CA SER A 310 -4.34 -17.22 10.33
C SER A 310 -5.04 -16.28 9.34
N PHE A 311 -5.36 -15.06 9.78
CA PHE A 311 -6.03 -14.05 8.96
C PHE A 311 -5.19 -13.65 7.73
N ILE A 312 -3.89 -13.38 7.91
CA ILE A 312 -3.00 -13.04 6.79
C ILE A 312 -2.95 -14.18 5.75
N LYS A 313 -2.88 -15.45 6.18
CA LYS A 313 -2.90 -16.61 5.27
C LYS A 313 -4.21 -16.71 4.49
N GLN A 314 -5.34 -16.41 5.11
CA GLN A 314 -6.64 -16.40 4.44
C GLN A 314 -6.72 -15.27 3.39
N LEU A 315 -6.20 -14.08 3.70
CA LEU A 315 -6.09 -12.98 2.73
C LEU A 315 -5.16 -13.31 1.57
N GLU A 316 -4.03 -13.96 1.84
CA GLU A 316 -3.08 -14.42 0.82
C GLU A 316 -3.73 -15.46 -0.11
N SER A 317 -4.44 -16.44 0.45
CA SER A 317 -5.21 -17.45 -0.29
C SER A 317 -6.28 -16.82 -1.19
N PHE A 318 -6.99 -15.80 -0.69
CA PHE A 318 -7.94 -15.03 -1.48
C PHE A 318 -7.24 -14.29 -2.62
N TYR A 319 -6.16 -13.57 -2.32
CA TYR A 319 -5.42 -12.76 -3.29
C TYR A 319 -4.88 -13.61 -4.44
N GLN A 320 -4.32 -14.78 -4.15
CA GLN A 320 -3.80 -15.72 -5.16
C GLN A 320 -4.88 -16.25 -6.12
N LYS A 321 -6.16 -16.20 -5.71
CA LYS A 321 -7.31 -16.63 -6.52
C LYS A 321 -7.94 -15.47 -7.31
N LEU A 322 -7.43 -14.24 -7.19
CA LEU A 322 -7.96 -13.11 -7.93
C LEU A 322 -7.70 -13.28 -9.44
N PRO A 323 -8.69 -12.96 -10.30
CA PRO A 323 -8.54 -13.03 -11.74
C PRO A 323 -7.75 -11.81 -12.26
N LEU A 324 -6.48 -11.69 -11.87
CA LEU A 324 -5.61 -10.59 -12.29
C LEU A 324 -5.34 -10.67 -13.80
N PRO A 325 -5.39 -9.54 -14.54
CA PRO A 325 -5.06 -9.50 -15.96
C PRO A 325 -3.64 -10.00 -16.24
N SER A 326 -3.42 -10.59 -17.42
CA SER A 326 -2.10 -11.13 -17.80
C SER A 326 -0.99 -10.07 -17.89
N ASN A 327 -1.36 -8.80 -18.12
CA ASN A 327 -0.47 -7.64 -18.11
C ASN A 327 -0.36 -6.96 -16.74
N CYS A 328 -0.92 -7.54 -15.67
CA CYS A 328 -0.87 -6.98 -14.33
C CYS A 328 0.55 -7.02 -13.75
N THR A 329 1.06 -5.87 -13.32
CA THR A 329 2.39 -5.71 -12.70
C THR A 329 2.42 -6.01 -11.21
N LEU A 330 1.28 -6.33 -10.61
CA LEU A 330 1.23 -6.70 -9.20
C LEU A 330 1.95 -8.03 -8.94
N PRO A 331 2.53 -8.20 -7.74
CA PRO A 331 3.09 -9.48 -7.35
C PRO A 331 2.02 -10.57 -7.31
N LYS A 332 2.44 -11.83 -7.48
CA LYS A 332 1.54 -13.01 -7.40
C LYS A 332 1.09 -13.35 -5.97
N SER A 333 1.67 -12.68 -4.98
CA SER A 333 1.36 -12.75 -3.55
C SER A 333 1.08 -11.36 -3.00
N LEU A 334 0.56 -11.24 -1.77
CA LEU A 334 0.50 -9.95 -1.09
C LEU A 334 1.90 -9.34 -0.89
N SER A 335 2.96 -10.15 -0.88
CA SER A 335 4.37 -9.71 -0.84
C SER A 335 4.70 -8.80 0.35
N VAL A 336 4.07 -9.06 1.49
CA VAL A 336 4.38 -8.42 2.78
C VAL A 336 4.84 -9.51 3.74
N LEU A 337 6.06 -9.40 4.27
CA LEU A 337 6.51 -10.35 5.29
C LEU A 337 5.87 -10.00 6.65
N PRO A 338 5.34 -10.97 7.39
CA PRO A 338 4.94 -10.74 8.78
C PRO A 338 6.11 -10.25 9.64
N TRP A 339 5.83 -9.49 10.70
CA TRP A 339 6.88 -8.97 11.61
C TRP A 339 7.65 -10.08 12.35
N ASP A 340 7.02 -11.25 12.51
CA ASP A 340 7.59 -12.47 13.09
C ASP A 340 8.27 -13.38 12.05
N ASP A 341 8.31 -12.99 10.77
CA ASP A 341 9.01 -13.77 9.75
C ASP A 341 10.49 -13.97 10.15
N PRO A 342 11.03 -15.21 10.07
CA PRO A 342 12.38 -15.49 10.54
C PRO A 342 13.49 -14.71 9.83
N LEU A 343 13.33 -14.38 8.54
CA LEU A 343 14.31 -13.60 7.78
C LEU A 343 14.26 -12.15 8.22
N LEU A 344 13.06 -11.54 8.22
CA LEU A 344 12.88 -10.16 8.67
C LEU A 344 13.29 -9.97 10.14
N SER A 345 12.87 -10.87 11.03
CA SER A 345 13.21 -10.84 12.46
C SER A 345 14.72 -10.92 12.69
N ALA A 346 15.44 -11.77 11.93
CA ALA A 346 16.90 -11.86 12.01
C ALA A 346 17.59 -10.56 11.58
N VAL A 347 17.06 -9.88 10.56
CA VAL A 347 17.53 -8.55 10.13
C VAL A 347 17.30 -7.50 11.22
N MET A 348 16.07 -7.41 11.74
CA MET A 348 15.71 -6.45 12.79
C MET A 348 16.57 -6.65 14.06
N LYS A 349 16.89 -7.89 14.42
CA LYS A 349 17.76 -8.25 15.56
C LYS A 349 19.25 -8.06 15.27
N GLY A 350 19.64 -7.77 14.03
CA GLY A 350 21.04 -7.63 13.62
C GLY A 350 21.80 -8.95 13.49
N GLN A 351 21.10 -10.08 13.53
CA GLN A 351 21.66 -11.43 13.34
C GLN A 351 21.92 -11.74 11.86
N ASN A 352 21.22 -11.04 10.95
CA ASN A 352 21.42 -11.14 9.52
C ASN A 352 21.65 -9.74 8.93
N ILE A 353 22.91 -9.45 8.60
CA ILE A 353 23.33 -8.15 8.01
C ILE A 353 23.33 -8.15 6.48
N THR A 354 22.96 -9.26 5.85
CA THR A 354 22.98 -9.44 4.38
C THR A 354 21.58 -9.45 3.77
N GLY A 355 20.56 -9.81 4.55
CA GLY A 355 19.19 -9.96 4.04
C GLY A 355 18.97 -11.27 3.30
N GLU A 356 19.97 -12.13 3.29
CA GLU A 356 19.91 -13.38 2.56
C GLU A 356 19.82 -14.56 3.53
N ARG A 357 19.10 -15.60 3.12
CA ARG A 357 19.08 -16.89 3.82
C ARG A 357 19.28 -18.01 2.82
N GLN A 358 20.43 -18.67 2.91
CA GLN A 358 20.68 -19.97 2.28
C GLN A 358 20.59 -21.05 3.36
N GLY A 359 19.60 -21.93 3.26
CA GLY A 359 19.56 -23.16 4.05
C GLY A 359 20.07 -24.32 3.20
N LYS A 360 20.82 -25.27 3.79
CA LYS A 360 21.16 -26.53 3.12
C LYS A 360 19.86 -27.17 2.58
N GLY A 361 19.71 -27.22 1.25
CA GLY A 361 18.54 -27.78 0.56
C GLY A 361 17.30 -26.87 0.42
N ARG A 362 17.35 -25.59 0.82
CA ARG A 362 16.24 -24.63 0.62
C ARG A 362 16.61 -23.57 -0.42
N LYS A 363 15.62 -23.10 -1.20
CA LYS A 363 15.80 -21.99 -2.16
C LYS A 363 16.37 -20.77 -1.44
N HIS A 364 17.37 -20.13 -2.06
CA HIS A 364 17.91 -18.84 -1.64
C HIS A 364 16.77 -17.84 -1.51
N LYS A 365 16.65 -17.23 -0.33
CA LYS A 365 15.67 -16.17 -0.05
C LYS A 365 16.42 -14.88 0.23
N VAL A 366 15.99 -13.81 -0.43
CA VAL A 366 16.49 -12.45 -0.21
C VAL A 366 15.34 -11.62 0.34
N LEU A 367 15.60 -10.81 1.36
CA LEU A 367 14.68 -9.81 1.86
C LEU A 367 14.60 -8.72 0.79
N CYS A 368 13.46 -8.65 0.11
CA CYS A 368 13.18 -7.69 -0.94
C CYS A 368 11.70 -7.36 -0.88
N GLU A 369 11.37 -6.16 -0.39
CA GLU A 369 9.99 -5.71 -0.24
C GLU A 369 9.64 -4.54 -1.19
N PRO A 370 8.39 -4.41 -1.64
CA PRO A 370 7.96 -3.26 -2.43
C PRO A 370 8.16 -1.94 -1.67
N LEU A 371 8.46 -0.84 -2.38
CA LEU A 371 8.71 0.48 -1.76
C LEU A 371 7.60 0.92 -0.79
N VAL A 372 6.34 0.66 -1.12
CA VAL A 372 5.20 1.00 -0.24
C VAL A 372 5.26 0.26 1.10
N VAL A 373 5.74 -1.00 1.08
CA VAL A 373 5.96 -1.82 2.28
C VAL A 373 7.13 -1.25 3.09
N ILE A 374 8.23 -0.91 2.43
CA ILE A 374 9.39 -0.25 3.05
C ILE A 374 8.96 1.05 3.73
N GLN A 375 8.25 1.93 3.03
CA GLN A 375 7.73 3.20 3.57
C GLN A 375 6.83 2.98 4.78
N ALA A 376 5.93 2.00 4.71
CA ALA A 376 5.05 1.66 5.83
C ALA A 376 5.84 1.14 7.04
N ARG A 377 6.89 0.33 6.83
CA ARG A 377 7.75 -0.17 7.91
C ARG A 377 8.56 0.93 8.56
N VAL A 378 9.13 1.83 7.75
CA VAL A 378 9.84 3.01 8.23
C VAL A 378 8.93 3.83 9.13
N CYS A 379 7.72 4.14 8.66
CA CYS A 379 6.74 4.90 9.44
C CYS A 379 6.38 4.19 10.76
N LYS A 380 6.10 2.89 10.75
CA LYS A 380 5.78 2.13 11.97
C LYS A 380 6.96 2.08 12.96
N LEU A 381 8.18 1.85 12.47
CA LEU A 381 9.38 1.79 13.34
C LEU A 381 9.71 3.17 13.93
N GLN A 382 9.52 4.26 13.17
CA GLN A 382 9.64 5.63 13.67
C GLN A 382 8.60 5.90 14.76
N GLN A 383 7.32 5.58 14.53
CA GLN A 383 6.25 5.75 15.53
C GLN A 383 6.52 4.95 16.82
N GLN A 384 7.18 3.80 16.71
CA GLN A 384 7.55 2.96 17.85
C GLN A 384 8.91 3.34 18.48
N ASN A 385 9.59 4.38 17.99
CA ASN A 385 10.94 4.77 18.41
C ASN A 385 12.00 3.65 18.29
N LYS A 386 11.82 2.72 17.33
CA LYS A 386 12.71 1.57 17.09
C LYS A 386 13.78 1.90 16.03
N TYR A 387 14.60 2.91 16.33
CA TYR A 387 15.57 3.45 15.37
C TYR A 387 16.72 2.48 15.05
N ARG A 388 17.09 1.60 15.98
CA ARG A 388 18.15 0.59 15.76
C ARG A 388 17.71 -0.49 14.78
N GLU A 389 16.47 -0.95 14.90
CA GLU A 389 15.84 -1.91 13.99
C GLU A 389 15.61 -1.29 12.62
N LEU A 390 15.17 -0.03 12.58
CA LEU A 390 15.03 0.75 11.34
C LEU A 390 16.35 0.84 10.57
N ALA A 391 17.45 1.21 11.24
CA ALA A 391 18.76 1.30 10.62
C ALA A 391 19.24 -0.06 10.07
N ARG A 392 19.01 -1.16 10.81
CA ARG A 392 19.34 -2.52 10.36
C ARG A 392 18.50 -2.95 9.15
N TYR A 393 17.20 -2.68 9.18
CA TYR A 393 16.29 -2.99 8.09
C TYR A 393 16.66 -2.23 6.81
N LEU A 394 16.87 -0.91 6.91
CA LEU A 394 17.31 -0.08 5.79
C LEU A 394 18.74 -0.35 5.33
N LYS A 395 19.55 -1.08 6.09
CA LYS A 395 20.87 -1.55 5.65
C LYS A 395 20.80 -2.83 4.82
N VAL A 396 19.70 -3.57 4.95
CA VAL A 396 19.58 -4.95 4.50
C VAL A 396 18.53 -5.12 3.40
N ASP A 397 17.30 -4.68 3.64
CA ASP A 397 16.27 -4.55 2.60
C ASP A 397 16.50 -3.25 1.81
N GLY A 398 17.05 -2.24 2.50
CA GLY A 398 17.78 -1.18 1.84
C GLY A 398 19.16 -1.69 1.42
N ASP A 399 19.16 -2.46 0.34
CA ASP A 399 20.02 -2.04 -0.74
C ASP A 399 19.65 -0.58 -1.03
N TYR A 400 20.33 0.40 -0.42
CA TYR A 400 20.11 1.81 -0.76
C TYR A 400 20.34 2.02 -2.26
N THR A 401 21.21 1.21 -2.89
CA THR A 401 21.34 1.13 -4.35
C THR A 401 20.12 0.51 -5.00
N GLY A 402 19.38 -0.38 -4.34
CA GLY A 402 18.11 -0.99 -4.73
C GLY A 402 16.90 -0.07 -4.56
N ALA A 403 16.85 0.72 -3.47
CA ALA A 403 15.88 1.79 -3.24
C ALA A 403 16.13 2.96 -4.21
N VAL A 404 17.39 3.32 -4.45
CA VAL A 404 17.81 4.24 -5.51
C VAL A 404 17.48 3.66 -6.89
N CYS A 405 17.77 2.38 -7.15
CA CYS A 405 17.40 1.71 -8.40
C CYS A 405 15.89 1.65 -8.59
N HIS A 406 15.07 1.49 -7.55
CA HIS A 406 13.60 1.53 -7.64
C HIS A 406 13.07 2.96 -7.78
N MET A 407 13.70 3.94 -7.13
CA MET A 407 13.41 5.36 -7.33
C MET A 407 13.67 5.79 -8.78
N LEU A 408 14.67 5.18 -9.42
CA LEU A 408 15.13 5.48 -10.78
C LEU A 408 14.59 4.50 -11.85
N SER A 409 14.01 3.36 -11.45
CA SER A 409 13.45 2.39 -12.41
C SER A 409 12.11 2.90 -12.93
N PRO A 410 11.93 2.99 -14.26
CA PRO A 410 10.61 3.25 -14.83
C PRO A 410 9.70 2.06 -14.51
N MET A 411 8.60 2.32 -13.83
CA MET A 411 7.53 1.35 -13.71
C MET A 411 6.87 1.22 -15.08
N PRO A 412 6.46 0.02 -15.53
CA PRO A 412 5.72 -0.10 -16.79
C PRO A 412 4.46 0.78 -16.73
N GLY A 413 4.42 1.84 -17.53
CA GLY A 413 3.32 2.83 -17.57
C GLY A 413 3.41 3.98 -16.57
N ALA A 414 4.48 4.15 -15.79
CA ALA A 414 4.66 5.32 -14.93
C ALA A 414 6.11 5.82 -14.88
N MET A 415 6.27 7.15 -14.87
CA MET A 415 7.56 7.80 -14.65
C MET A 415 8.14 7.41 -13.28
N CYS A 416 9.46 7.20 -13.20
CA CYS A 416 10.16 6.80 -11.98
C CYS A 416 9.96 7.85 -10.87
N LEU A 417 10.05 7.47 -9.59
CA LEU A 417 9.79 8.42 -8.50
C LEU A 417 10.81 9.56 -8.44
N ALA A 418 12.04 9.30 -8.87
CA ALA A 418 13.08 10.29 -9.03
C ALA A 418 12.65 11.42 -9.97
N SER A 419 11.87 11.12 -11.01
CA SER A 419 11.36 12.13 -11.96
C SER A 419 10.34 13.08 -11.36
N ARG A 420 9.86 12.82 -10.13
CA ARG A 420 8.84 13.61 -9.43
C ARG A 420 9.39 14.37 -8.23
N LEU A 421 10.67 14.18 -7.91
CA LEU A 421 11.31 14.92 -6.83
C LEU A 421 11.26 16.42 -7.12
N THR A 422 10.95 17.19 -6.09
CA THR A 422 11.21 18.64 -6.13
C THR A 422 12.70 18.92 -5.90
N PRO A 423 13.23 20.06 -6.36
CA PRO A 423 14.62 20.45 -6.09
C PRO A 423 14.96 20.50 -4.59
N GLN A 424 13.99 20.80 -3.73
CA GLN A 424 14.17 20.82 -2.28
C GLN A 424 14.29 19.40 -1.71
N GLN A 425 13.41 18.49 -2.14
CA GLN A 425 13.47 17.09 -1.73
C GLN A 425 14.77 16.42 -2.19
N PHE A 426 15.22 16.72 -3.41
CA PHE A 426 16.49 16.22 -3.93
C PHE A 426 17.68 16.66 -3.06
N ARG A 427 17.76 17.96 -2.72
CA ARG A 427 18.81 18.48 -1.82
C ARG A 427 18.77 17.85 -0.43
N ALA A 428 17.57 17.63 0.12
CA ALA A 428 17.41 16.94 1.40
C ALA A 428 17.92 15.49 1.33
N TYR A 429 17.63 14.76 0.25
CA TYR A 429 18.19 13.41 0.05
C TYR A 429 19.72 13.43 -0.06
N LEU A 430 20.29 14.36 -0.82
CA LEU A 430 21.75 14.53 -0.89
C LEU A 430 22.36 14.76 0.50
N ARG A 431 21.75 15.64 1.31
CA ARG A 431 22.18 15.89 2.69
C ARG A 431 22.17 14.62 3.53
N ILE A 432 21.08 13.84 3.48
CA ILE A 432 20.97 12.57 4.22
C ILE A 432 22.12 11.63 3.84
N LEU A 433 22.39 11.49 2.54
CA LEU A 433 23.41 10.59 2.03
C LEU A 433 24.84 11.03 2.40
N THR A 434 25.09 12.34 2.50
CA THR A 434 26.43 12.88 2.72
C THR A 434 26.76 13.12 4.18
N SER A 435 25.81 13.60 4.99
CA SER A 435 26.03 13.89 6.40
C SER A 435 25.69 12.73 7.33
N GLY A 436 24.90 11.75 6.89
CA GLY A 436 24.38 10.69 7.77
C GLY A 436 23.42 11.22 8.83
N HIS A 437 22.77 12.37 8.59
CA HIS A 437 21.75 12.95 9.46
C HIS A 437 20.38 12.89 8.79
N ALA A 438 19.32 12.78 9.58
CA ALA A 438 17.93 12.82 9.13
C ALA A 438 17.20 14.01 9.76
N PRO A 439 16.18 14.57 9.09
CA PRO A 439 15.40 15.64 9.69
C PRO A 439 14.64 15.14 10.93
N ALA A 440 14.65 15.93 12.00
CA ALA A 440 13.83 15.70 13.18
C ALA A 440 12.37 15.97 12.84
N VAL A 441 11.49 15.03 13.18
CA VAL A 441 10.05 15.16 12.97
C VAL A 441 9.45 15.82 14.21
N THR A 442 9.30 17.14 14.18
CA THR A 442 8.48 17.86 15.17
C THR A 442 7.01 17.78 14.78
N GLN A 443 6.19 17.25 15.67
CA GLN A 443 4.73 17.26 15.53
C GLN A 443 4.22 18.62 16.00
N GLU A 444 3.80 19.48 15.09
CA GLU A 444 3.15 20.74 15.46
C GLU A 444 1.63 20.53 15.63
N PHE A 445 1.11 20.95 16.78
CA PHE A 445 -0.32 21.00 17.04
C PHE A 445 -0.87 22.34 16.57
N ASP A 446 -1.68 22.34 15.52
CA ASP A 446 -2.38 23.55 15.07
C ASP A 446 -3.63 23.78 15.93
N THR A 447 -3.56 24.77 16.82
CA THR A 447 -4.62 25.12 17.78
C THR A 447 -5.89 25.68 17.12
N GLY A 448 -5.92 25.89 15.80
CA GLY A 448 -7.09 26.44 15.09
C GLY A 448 -8.11 25.40 14.62
N ASN A 449 -7.68 24.22 14.16
CA ASN A 449 -8.55 23.34 13.35
C ASN A 449 -8.52 21.85 13.74
N GLY A 450 -7.78 21.43 14.78
CA GLY A 450 -7.79 20.04 15.25
C GLY A 450 -7.27 18.99 14.24
N HIS A 451 -6.69 19.42 13.13
CA HIS A 451 -6.00 18.55 12.16
C HIS A 451 -4.52 18.46 12.51
N MET A 452 -4.00 17.24 12.62
CA MET A 452 -2.55 17.02 12.64
C MET A 452 -1.99 17.32 11.25
N VAL A 453 -1.33 18.47 11.10
CA VAL A 453 -0.50 18.75 9.92
C VAL A 453 0.89 18.22 10.25
N ILE A 454 1.31 17.16 9.57
CA ILE A 454 2.72 16.76 9.58
C ILE A 454 3.40 17.64 8.52
N PRO A 455 4.19 18.67 8.89
CA PRO A 455 4.98 19.40 7.92
C PRO A 455 5.92 18.43 7.20
N ASP A 456 6.24 18.70 5.93
CA ASP A 456 7.17 17.87 5.16
C ASP A 456 8.47 17.72 5.97
N PRO A 457 8.79 16.50 6.47
CA PRO A 457 9.95 16.29 7.34
C PRO A 457 11.23 16.76 6.68
N LEU A 458 11.33 16.70 5.35
CA LEU A 458 12.50 17.13 4.59
C LEU A 458 12.74 18.65 4.66
N ARG A 459 11.80 19.42 5.22
CA ARG A 459 11.91 20.86 5.47
C ARG A 459 12.24 21.21 6.93
N SER A 460 12.46 20.21 7.79
CA SER A 460 12.84 20.45 9.19
C SER A 460 14.13 21.26 9.28
N THR A 461 14.16 22.24 10.19
CA THR A 461 15.37 22.99 10.54
C THR A 461 16.25 22.19 11.51
N GLU A 462 15.68 21.20 12.18
CA GLU A 462 16.38 20.34 13.14
C GLU A 462 16.75 19.01 12.49
N TRP A 463 18.00 18.57 12.65
CA TRP A 463 18.51 17.34 12.07
C TRP A 463 19.27 16.55 13.11
N SER A 464 18.96 15.26 13.22
CA SER A 464 19.57 14.36 14.19
C SER A 464 20.52 13.37 13.52
N PRO A 465 21.64 13.01 14.17
CA PRO A 465 22.55 12.00 13.67
C PRO A 465 21.85 10.64 13.60
N ILE A 466 22.04 9.92 12.51
CA ILE A 466 21.55 8.55 12.38
C ILE A 466 22.57 7.64 13.09
N GLU A 467 22.26 7.23 14.33
CA GLU A 467 23.14 6.38 15.15
C GLU A 467 23.56 5.09 14.41
N GLY A 468 24.87 4.86 14.29
CA GLY A 468 25.43 3.68 13.62
C GLY A 468 25.46 3.75 12.09
N SER A 469 25.12 4.90 11.49
CA SER A 469 25.35 5.15 10.07
C SER A 469 26.77 5.69 9.82
N ASN A 470 27.40 5.22 8.75
CA ASN A 470 28.53 5.91 8.13
C ASN A 470 27.99 6.68 6.93
N SER A 471 28.52 7.86 6.63
CA SER A 471 28.20 8.58 5.39
C SER A 471 28.50 7.71 4.16
N PHE A 472 27.74 7.90 3.08
CA PHE A 472 27.99 7.18 1.84
C PHE A 472 29.35 7.58 1.27
N LYS A 473 29.99 6.64 0.57
CA LYS A 473 31.13 6.98 -0.29
C LYS A 473 30.66 8.02 -1.30
N MET A 474 31.39 9.13 -1.42
CA MET A 474 31.01 10.26 -2.27
C MET A 474 30.68 9.84 -3.72
N MET A 475 31.40 8.86 -4.25
CA MET A 475 31.14 8.35 -5.60
C MET A 475 29.74 7.73 -5.76
N GLU A 476 29.21 7.06 -4.73
CA GLU A 476 27.85 6.49 -4.77
C GLU A 476 26.79 7.59 -4.68
N VAL A 477 27.05 8.65 -3.88
CA VAL A 477 26.20 9.85 -3.84
C VAL A 477 26.16 10.54 -5.20
N LEU A 478 27.31 10.68 -5.85
CA LEU A 478 27.42 11.30 -7.16
C LEU A 478 26.68 10.48 -8.24
N LYS A 479 26.81 9.15 -8.24
CA LYS A 479 26.04 8.26 -9.13
C LYS A 479 24.54 8.43 -8.94
N PHE A 480 24.06 8.52 -7.68
CA PHE A 480 22.66 8.80 -7.37
C PHE A 480 22.23 10.16 -7.97
N ALA A 481 23.00 11.21 -7.70
CA ALA A 481 22.71 12.56 -8.16
C ALA A 481 22.58 12.64 -9.69
N LEU A 482 23.56 12.08 -10.41
CA LEU A 482 23.59 12.10 -11.87
C LEU A 482 22.39 11.37 -12.48
N ARG A 483 22.00 10.22 -11.94
CA ARG A 483 20.82 9.50 -12.43
C ARG A 483 19.51 10.24 -12.17
N VAL A 484 19.36 10.93 -11.03
CA VAL A 484 18.18 11.77 -10.79
C VAL A 484 18.14 12.94 -11.76
N LEU A 485 19.28 13.60 -11.98
CA LEU A 485 19.39 14.73 -12.92
C LEU A 485 19.06 14.31 -14.36
N ASP A 486 19.44 13.11 -14.78
CA ASP A 486 19.13 12.57 -16.13
C ASP A 486 17.62 12.33 -16.32
N CYS A 487 16.90 11.86 -15.29
CA CYS A 487 15.47 11.51 -15.39
C CYS A 487 14.48 12.56 -14.84
N ASN A 488 14.95 13.68 -14.28
CA ASN A 488 14.11 14.72 -13.70
C ASN A 488 14.45 16.11 -14.26
N SER A 489 13.66 16.57 -15.23
CA SER A 489 13.85 17.86 -15.88
C SER A 489 13.70 19.06 -14.95
N ILE A 490 12.93 18.96 -13.86
CA ILE A 490 12.72 20.06 -12.90
C ILE A 490 13.97 20.23 -12.02
N VAL A 491 14.48 19.12 -11.48
CA VAL A 491 15.72 19.12 -10.67
C VAL A 491 16.93 19.48 -11.53
N PHE A 492 16.97 18.99 -12.78
CA PHE A 492 17.98 19.37 -13.77
C PHE A 492 17.97 20.86 -14.11
N ALA A 493 16.78 21.47 -14.19
CA ALA A 493 16.63 22.89 -14.48
C ALA A 493 17.05 23.80 -13.32
N ASP A 494 16.97 23.33 -12.08
CA ASP A 494 17.14 24.16 -10.88
C ASP A 494 18.60 24.56 -10.60
N PRO A 495 18.96 25.86 -10.61
CA PRO A 495 20.35 26.30 -10.38
C PRO A 495 20.86 26.02 -8.97
N GLU A 496 20.01 26.10 -7.95
CA GLU A 496 20.42 25.85 -6.57
C GLU A 496 20.85 24.41 -6.32
N THR A 497 20.18 23.47 -7.00
CA THR A 497 20.51 22.05 -6.99
C THR A 497 21.93 21.79 -7.48
N TRP A 498 22.32 22.40 -8.59
CA TRP A 498 23.67 22.23 -9.15
C TRP A 498 24.74 22.85 -8.27
N VAL A 499 24.48 24.03 -7.72
CA VAL A 499 25.40 24.65 -6.76
C VAL A 499 25.56 23.77 -5.53
N TYR A 500 24.46 23.25 -4.97
CA TYR A 500 24.52 22.37 -3.81
C TYR A 500 25.28 21.07 -4.11
N LEU A 501 25.01 20.43 -5.25
CA LEU A 501 25.70 19.21 -5.66
C LEU A 501 27.22 19.43 -5.79
N LEU A 502 27.64 20.51 -6.44
CA LEU A 502 29.06 20.81 -6.60
C LEU A 502 29.73 21.18 -5.27
N SER A 503 29.03 21.89 -4.37
CA SER A 503 29.53 22.15 -3.03
C SER A 503 29.71 20.85 -2.24
N VAL A 504 28.76 19.91 -2.34
CA VAL A 504 28.86 18.59 -1.70
C VAL A 504 30.03 17.78 -2.27
N VAL A 505 30.15 17.67 -3.60
CA VAL A 505 31.21 16.89 -4.24
C VAL A 505 32.59 17.51 -4.02
N GLY A 506 32.66 18.84 -3.98
CA GLY A 506 33.86 19.60 -3.67
C GLY A 506 34.22 19.66 -2.18
N SER A 507 33.35 19.19 -1.28
CA SER A 507 33.60 19.28 0.16
C SER A 507 34.45 18.14 0.71
N SER A 508 35.20 18.43 1.78
CA SER A 508 35.91 17.41 2.56
C SER A 508 34.91 16.57 3.39
N PHE A 509 33.90 17.25 3.94
CA PHE A 509 32.79 16.65 4.67
C PHE A 509 31.59 17.61 4.70
N THR A 510 30.40 17.09 5.03
CA THR A 510 29.18 17.88 5.24
C THR A 510 28.84 17.93 6.73
N THR A 511 28.56 19.12 7.28
CA THR A 511 28.16 19.27 8.69
C THR A 511 26.78 18.67 8.96
N PRO A 512 26.41 18.43 10.24
CA PRO A 512 25.05 18.06 10.63
C PRO A 512 23.97 18.99 10.05
N ASP A 513 24.28 20.28 9.97
CA ASP A 513 23.42 21.33 9.41
C ASP A 513 23.33 21.32 7.87
N GLY A 514 23.98 20.35 7.22
CA GLY A 514 23.95 20.19 5.77
C GLY A 514 24.83 21.19 5.02
N ILE A 515 25.73 21.86 5.73
CA ILE A 515 26.67 22.83 5.18
C ILE A 515 27.92 22.07 4.70
N PRO A 516 28.23 22.06 3.39
CA PRO A 516 29.46 21.46 2.89
C PRO A 516 30.67 22.31 3.31
N VAL A 517 31.71 21.67 3.84
CA VAL A 517 32.97 22.33 4.22
C VAL A 517 33.99 22.14 3.09
N GLY A 518 34.49 23.25 2.53
CA GLY A 518 35.37 23.28 1.38
C GLY A 518 36.60 22.37 1.52
N ALA A 519 37.10 21.89 0.38
CA ALA A 519 38.34 21.14 0.31
C ALA A 519 39.33 21.87 -0.62
N PHE A 520 40.59 21.91 -0.22
CA PHE A 520 41.66 22.41 -1.08
C PHE A 520 42.24 21.27 -1.90
N TYR A 521 41.95 21.28 -3.20
CA TYR A 521 42.50 20.29 -4.14
C TYR A 521 43.67 20.90 -4.90
N ALA A 522 44.78 20.15 -4.96
CA ALA A 522 45.86 20.47 -5.88
C ALA A 522 45.36 20.32 -7.33
N GLU A 523 45.77 21.25 -8.19
CA GLU A 523 45.44 21.25 -9.61
C GLU A 523 46.17 20.08 -10.31
N PRO A 524 45.44 19.13 -10.94
CA PRO A 524 46.05 18.06 -11.73
C PRO A 524 46.72 18.62 -12.99
N ASP A 525 47.67 17.89 -13.58
CA ASP A 525 48.27 18.31 -14.84
C ASP A 525 47.27 18.24 -16.01
N VAL A 526 47.51 19.04 -17.06
CA VAL A 526 46.63 19.18 -18.21
C VAL A 526 46.32 17.84 -18.90
N THR A 527 47.27 16.89 -18.90
CA THR A 527 47.07 15.57 -19.51
C THR A 527 46.03 14.77 -18.73
N TYR A 528 46.14 14.75 -17.39
CA TYR A 528 45.15 14.12 -16.53
C TYR A 528 43.78 14.79 -16.66
N GLN A 529 43.75 16.13 -16.70
CA GLN A 529 42.53 16.92 -16.86
C GLN A 529 41.79 16.55 -18.15
N MET A 530 42.48 16.54 -19.30
CA MET A 530 41.90 16.16 -20.60
C MET A 530 41.43 14.71 -20.61
N GLY A 531 42.25 13.76 -20.14
CA GLY A 531 41.87 12.35 -20.14
C GLY A 531 40.66 12.04 -19.23
N THR A 532 40.59 12.70 -18.07
CA THR A 532 39.47 12.53 -17.12
C THR A 532 38.19 13.16 -17.68
N ARG A 533 38.30 14.29 -18.38
CA ARG A 533 37.19 14.96 -19.05
C ARG A 533 36.57 14.09 -20.16
N ASP A 534 37.40 13.48 -20.99
CA ASP A 534 36.93 12.59 -22.07
C ASP A 534 36.25 11.35 -21.47
N ALA A 535 36.82 10.78 -20.40
CA ALA A 535 36.20 9.68 -19.67
C ALA A 535 34.87 10.09 -19.00
N ALA A 536 34.80 11.28 -18.39
CA ALA A 536 33.57 11.81 -17.79
C ALA A 536 32.47 12.02 -18.85
N SER A 537 32.83 12.51 -20.03
CA SER A 537 31.89 12.66 -21.15
C SER A 537 31.33 11.30 -21.58
N ALA A 538 32.19 10.29 -21.76
CA ALA A 538 31.75 8.94 -22.10
C ALA A 538 30.82 8.31 -21.05
N ILE A 539 31.11 8.53 -19.75
CA ILE A 539 30.25 8.06 -18.64
C ILE A 539 28.86 8.69 -18.71
N LEU A 540 28.79 9.99 -19.00
CA LEU A 540 27.53 10.72 -19.07
C LEU A 540 26.73 10.39 -20.34
N GLU A 541 27.41 10.16 -21.46
CA GLU A 541 26.78 9.63 -22.67
C GLU A 541 26.17 8.24 -22.44
N GLU A 542 26.90 7.32 -21.78
CA GLU A 542 26.37 6.00 -21.40
C GLU A 542 25.15 6.13 -20.49
N LEU A 543 25.19 7.07 -19.52
CA LEU A 543 24.07 7.34 -18.63
C LEU A 543 22.82 7.75 -19.42
N THR A 544 22.93 8.73 -20.31
CA THR A 544 21.78 9.19 -21.10
C THR A 544 21.28 8.11 -22.07
N MET A 545 22.17 7.28 -22.62
CA MET A 545 21.77 6.20 -23.54
C MET A 545 21.11 5.01 -22.85
N THR A 546 21.54 4.65 -21.64
CA THR A 546 21.17 3.38 -20.99
C THR A 546 20.41 3.54 -19.68
N SER A 547 20.29 4.77 -19.17
CA SER A 547 19.81 5.11 -17.82
C SER A 547 20.59 4.40 -16.71
N ARG A 548 21.81 3.93 -17.00
CA ARG A 548 22.72 3.27 -16.06
C ARG A 548 24.04 4.02 -16.05
N ILE A 549 24.61 4.18 -14.86
CA ILE A 549 25.96 4.75 -14.72
C ILE A 549 26.94 3.66 -14.32
N GLN A 550 27.97 3.48 -15.13
CA GLN A 550 29.12 2.63 -14.84
C GLN A 550 30.36 3.52 -14.78
N ILE A 551 31.07 3.47 -13.66
CA ILE A 551 32.29 4.26 -13.47
C ILE A 551 33.47 3.29 -13.46
N PRO A 552 34.40 3.40 -14.42
CA PRO A 552 35.59 2.56 -14.45
C PRO A 552 36.40 2.69 -13.16
N LYS A 553 36.94 1.57 -12.65
CA LYS A 553 37.77 1.60 -11.43
C LYS A 553 39.01 2.49 -11.57
N THR A 554 39.49 2.67 -12.80
CA THR A 554 40.63 3.53 -13.14
C THR A 554 40.28 5.02 -13.12
N PHE A 555 38.99 5.39 -13.10
CA PHE A 555 38.56 6.79 -13.15
C PHE A 555 38.99 7.58 -11.91
N GLU A 556 39.04 6.94 -10.74
CA GLU A 556 39.50 7.56 -9.50
C GLU A 556 41.01 7.36 -9.24
N SER A 557 41.77 6.88 -10.23
CA SER A 557 43.20 6.61 -10.07
C SER A 557 44.01 7.90 -10.03
N GLY A 558 44.80 8.09 -8.97
CA GLY A 558 45.65 9.27 -8.79
C GLY A 558 44.95 10.38 -8.03
N TYR A 559 43.95 11.03 -8.64
CA TYR A 559 43.23 12.18 -8.07
C TYR A 559 41.74 11.88 -7.90
N PRO A 560 41.33 11.09 -6.87
CA PRO A 560 39.96 10.60 -6.72
C PRO A 560 38.93 11.73 -6.50
N ASP A 561 39.26 12.72 -5.68
CA ASP A 561 38.33 13.81 -5.36
C ASP A 561 38.19 14.78 -6.53
N GLN A 562 39.30 15.11 -7.20
CA GLN A 562 39.30 15.90 -8.43
C GLN A 562 38.55 15.18 -9.54
N ALA A 563 38.69 13.85 -9.70
CA ALA A 563 37.95 13.08 -10.69
C ALA A 563 36.43 13.13 -10.47
N ARG A 564 35.97 13.04 -9.22
CA ARG A 564 34.54 13.20 -8.87
C ARG A 564 34.04 14.61 -9.17
N LEU A 565 34.80 15.62 -8.76
CA LEU A 565 34.48 17.02 -9.03
C LEU A 565 34.42 17.30 -10.53
N LEU A 566 35.33 16.68 -11.29
CA LEU A 566 35.35 16.75 -12.75
C LEU A 566 34.12 16.13 -13.40
N LEU A 567 33.72 14.95 -12.94
CA LEU A 567 32.50 14.29 -13.43
C LEU A 567 31.24 15.14 -13.15
N ALA A 568 31.13 15.71 -11.94
CA ALA A 568 30.01 16.59 -11.59
C ALA A 568 30.01 17.89 -12.41
N THR A 569 31.20 18.46 -12.64
CA THR A 569 31.38 19.67 -13.47
C THR A 569 31.05 19.40 -14.93
N GLN A 570 31.45 18.24 -15.46
CA GLN A 570 31.12 17.82 -16.81
C GLN A 570 29.61 17.67 -17.01
N ALA A 571 28.90 17.10 -16.04
CA ALA A 571 27.45 17.01 -16.07
C ALA A 571 26.78 18.40 -16.06
N LEU A 572 27.34 19.36 -15.31
CA LEU A 572 26.89 20.74 -15.33
C LEU A 572 27.11 21.39 -16.71
N VAL A 573 28.25 21.14 -17.34
CA VAL A 573 28.53 21.65 -18.69
C VAL A 573 27.49 21.14 -19.68
N LEU A 574 27.15 19.84 -19.67
CA LEU A 574 26.06 19.29 -20.49
C LEU A 574 24.73 20.01 -20.22
N ARG A 575 24.44 20.32 -18.95
CA ARG A 575 23.25 21.08 -18.54
C ARG A 575 23.24 22.50 -19.08
N ILE A 576 24.38 23.20 -19.08
CA ILE A 576 24.53 24.55 -19.64
C ILE A 576 24.18 24.58 -21.14
N PHE A 577 24.57 23.55 -21.89
CA PHE A 577 24.36 23.48 -23.34
C PHE A 577 23.03 22.83 -23.76
N HIS A 578 22.18 22.42 -22.81
CA HIS A 578 20.90 21.79 -23.11
C HIS A 578 19.83 22.79 -23.57
N SER A 579 19.10 22.46 -24.64
CA SER A 579 18.17 23.35 -25.37
C SER A 579 17.03 23.94 -24.53
N GLN A 580 16.68 23.31 -23.41
CA GLN A 580 15.58 23.72 -22.53
C GLN A 580 15.93 24.82 -21.52
N LEU A 581 17.21 25.22 -21.38
CA LEU A 581 17.67 26.01 -20.22
C LEU A 581 18.37 27.32 -20.55
N ARG A 582 17.78 28.11 -21.45
CA ARG A 582 18.18 29.52 -21.56
C ARG A 582 17.63 30.33 -20.36
N PRO A 583 18.45 31.06 -19.58
CA PRO A 583 19.88 31.28 -19.76
C PRO A 583 20.80 30.86 -18.59
N ILE A 584 21.97 30.39 -19.01
CA ILE A 584 23.23 30.18 -18.30
C ILE A 584 23.56 31.18 -17.16
N LEU A 585 23.02 32.41 -17.24
CA LEU A 585 23.21 33.50 -16.28
C LEU A 585 22.85 33.11 -14.84
N ASN A 586 21.71 32.46 -14.60
CA ASN A 586 21.25 32.13 -13.25
C ASN A 586 22.16 31.11 -12.58
N VAL A 587 22.76 30.24 -13.40
CA VAL A 587 23.73 29.24 -12.97
C VAL A 587 25.03 29.93 -12.59
N ILE A 588 25.61 30.74 -13.49
CA ILE A 588 26.85 31.50 -13.26
C ILE A 588 26.72 32.47 -12.07
N ILE A 589 25.61 33.21 -11.96
CA ILE A 589 25.35 34.14 -10.86
C ILE A 589 25.21 33.38 -9.52
N SER A 590 24.50 32.25 -9.51
CA SER A 590 24.39 31.42 -8.30
C SER A 590 25.73 30.82 -7.87
N PHE A 591 26.63 30.53 -8.82
CA PHE A 591 28.02 30.13 -8.53
C PHE A 591 28.78 31.29 -7.87
N ARG A 592 28.72 32.50 -8.43
CA ARG A 592 29.44 33.66 -7.89
C ARG A 592 28.99 34.08 -6.49
N VAL A 593 27.69 34.10 -6.20
CA VAL A 593 27.14 34.60 -4.92
C VAL A 593 27.44 33.66 -3.74
N LYS A 594 27.56 32.35 -3.97
CA LYS A 594 27.78 31.36 -2.90
C LYS A 594 29.25 30.99 -2.67
N TRP A 595 30.16 31.35 -3.59
CA TRP A 595 31.55 30.86 -3.62
C TRP A 595 32.56 32.03 -3.63
N THR A 596 32.38 33.03 -2.75
CA THR A 596 33.17 34.28 -2.73
C THR A 596 34.52 34.21 -2.02
N GLU A 597 35.00 33.04 -1.62
CA GLU A 597 36.32 32.89 -1.01
C GLU A 597 37.13 31.84 -1.76
N THR A 598 38.41 32.18 -1.95
CA THR A 598 39.60 31.59 -2.59
C THR A 598 39.76 30.07 -2.77
N GLU A 599 38.74 29.23 -2.63
CA GLU A 599 38.91 27.79 -2.43
C GLU A 599 38.66 26.89 -3.64
N HIS A 600 38.19 27.35 -4.80
CA HIS A 600 37.80 26.40 -5.87
C HIS A 600 38.15 26.87 -7.30
N SER A 601 39.44 27.11 -7.54
CA SER A 601 40.00 27.44 -8.87
C SER A 601 39.72 26.38 -9.93
N LEU A 602 39.60 25.11 -9.54
CA LEU A 602 39.44 23.99 -10.47
C LEU A 602 38.10 24.08 -11.25
N VAL A 603 36.96 24.21 -10.56
CA VAL A 603 35.64 24.26 -11.24
C VAL A 603 35.55 25.46 -12.19
N ALA A 604 36.06 26.62 -11.76
CA ALA A 604 36.12 27.82 -12.58
C ALA A 604 37.02 27.63 -13.81
N TYR A 605 38.23 27.07 -13.63
CA TYR A 605 39.16 26.76 -14.72
C TYR A 605 38.52 25.83 -15.77
N PHE A 606 37.83 24.78 -15.33
CA PHE A 606 37.15 23.86 -16.23
C PHE A 606 36.00 24.50 -17.00
N LEU A 607 35.16 25.30 -16.34
CA LEU A 607 34.11 26.05 -17.01
C LEU A 607 34.70 27.03 -18.05
N CYS A 608 35.81 27.70 -17.72
CA CYS A 608 36.53 28.59 -18.64
C CYS A 608 37.09 27.85 -19.86
N MET A 609 37.76 26.70 -19.66
CA MET A 609 38.23 25.85 -20.77
C MET A 609 37.08 25.46 -21.70
N TYR A 610 35.94 25.08 -21.14
CA TYR A 610 34.77 24.68 -21.92
C TYR A 610 34.15 25.84 -22.72
N PHE A 611 34.04 27.03 -22.14
CA PHE A 611 33.54 28.21 -22.85
C PHE A 611 34.46 28.65 -23.97
N TRP A 612 35.77 28.55 -23.74
CA TRP A 612 36.79 28.87 -24.73
C TRP A 612 36.74 27.90 -25.93
N GLU A 613 36.72 26.59 -25.67
CA GLU A 613 36.69 25.57 -26.73
C GLU A 613 35.41 25.59 -27.57
N ASN A 614 34.25 25.89 -26.98
CA ASN A 614 32.97 25.88 -27.68
C ASN A 614 32.59 27.22 -28.32
N SER A 615 33.50 28.21 -28.30
CA SER A 615 33.28 29.54 -28.90
C SER A 615 31.93 30.15 -28.47
N VAL A 616 31.61 30.08 -27.18
CA VAL A 616 30.30 30.53 -26.67
C VAL A 616 30.19 32.05 -26.81
N VAL A 617 29.45 32.50 -27.83
CA VAL A 617 29.14 33.93 -28.03
C VAL A 617 27.91 34.27 -27.19
N LEU A 618 28.12 34.98 -26.07
CA LEU A 618 27.03 35.60 -25.33
C LEU A 618 26.49 36.78 -26.15
N ASP A 619 25.29 36.64 -26.71
CA ASP A 619 24.65 37.72 -27.46
C ASP A 619 24.30 38.89 -26.53
N LEU A 620 24.91 40.04 -26.80
CA LEU A 620 24.77 41.31 -26.06
C LEU A 620 23.33 41.84 -26.02
N ASN A 621 22.45 41.40 -26.94
CA ASN A 621 21.07 41.87 -27.00
C ASN A 621 20.09 40.96 -26.24
N THR A 622 20.47 39.72 -25.96
CA THR A 622 19.67 38.78 -25.17
C THR A 622 20.13 38.69 -23.71
N TYR A 623 21.31 39.24 -23.38
CA TYR A 623 21.89 39.21 -22.03
C TYR A 623 22.47 40.57 -21.63
N PRO A 624 22.23 41.07 -20.40
CA PRO A 624 22.95 42.22 -19.89
C PRO A 624 24.39 41.80 -19.53
N THR A 625 25.25 41.65 -20.53
CA THR A 625 26.67 41.30 -20.37
C THR A 625 27.45 42.36 -19.58
N ASN A 626 26.96 43.60 -19.51
CA ASN A 626 27.60 44.66 -18.74
C ASN A 626 27.62 44.40 -17.21
N SER A 627 26.59 43.76 -16.65
CA SER A 627 26.60 43.39 -15.23
C SER A 627 27.50 42.18 -14.96
N LEU A 628 27.68 41.31 -15.95
CA LEU A 628 28.55 40.12 -15.90
C LEU A 628 30.03 40.50 -16.06
N LEU A 629 30.37 41.36 -17.02
CA LEU A 629 31.73 41.87 -17.23
C LEU A 629 32.19 42.79 -16.08
N ALA A 630 31.29 43.59 -15.50
CA ALA A 630 31.62 44.40 -14.32
C ALA A 630 31.88 43.56 -13.06
N THR A 631 31.49 42.29 -13.07
CA THR A 631 31.61 41.37 -11.92
C THR A 631 32.65 40.27 -12.10
N TRP A 632 33.17 40.10 -13.32
CA TRP A 632 34.18 39.14 -13.75
C TRP A 632 35.48 39.91 -14.06
N ASN A 633 36.08 40.53 -13.03
CA ASN A 633 37.40 41.15 -13.14
C ASN A 633 38.45 40.10 -12.75
N GLU A 634 38.64 39.11 -13.62
CA GLU A 634 39.85 38.29 -13.81
C GLU A 634 39.72 37.46 -15.09
#